data_AF-A0A6G1BZB1-F1
#
_entry.id   AF-A0A6G1BZB1-F1
#
_cell.length_a   1.000
_cell.length_b   1.000
_cell.length_c   1.000
_cell.angle_alpha   90.00
_cell.angle_beta   90.00
_cell.angle_gamma   90.00
#
_symmetry.space_group_name_H-M   'P 1'
#
loop_
_entity.id
_entity.type
_entity.pdbx_description
1 polymer ?
#
loop_
_entity_poly.entity_id
_entity_poly.type
_entity_poly.pdbx_seq_one_letter_code
_entity_poly.pdbx_strand_id
1 'polypeptide(L)' 'MTTRLKKNRKKRGHVSAGHGRIGKHRKHPGGRSNARGMHHHRILFDKYHPGYFGKVVCPT' A
#
# COMPACT_ATOMS: atom_id res chain seq x y z
N MET A 1 -0.76 -20.74 10.88
CA MET A 1 -2.00 -19.94 10.90
C MET A 1 -3.20 -20.79 10.51
N THR A 2 -4.12 -21.06 11.43
CA THR A 2 -5.32 -21.87 11.13
C THR A 2 -6.26 -21.13 10.18
N THR A 3 -6.93 -21.86 9.27
CA THR A 3 -7.79 -21.27 8.25
C THR A 3 -9.05 -20.62 8.81
N ARG A 4 -9.47 -21.02 10.02
CA ARG A 4 -10.65 -20.51 10.75
C ARG A 4 -10.54 -19.02 11.08
N LEU A 5 -9.34 -18.54 11.42
CA LEU A 5 -9.10 -17.16 11.84
C LEU A 5 -8.89 -16.20 10.66
N LYS A 6 -8.90 -16.70 9.41
CA LYS A 6 -8.72 -15.85 8.22
C LYS A 6 -9.91 -14.90 8.05
N LYS A 7 -9.65 -13.59 7.97
CA LYS A 7 -10.65 -12.53 7.76
C LYS A 7 -11.62 -12.81 6.59
N ASN A 8 -11.15 -13.49 5.55
CA ASN A 8 -11.95 -13.82 4.36
C ASN A 8 -13.12 -14.76 4.66
N ARG A 9 -13.04 -15.60 5.71
CA ARG A 9 -14.15 -16.50 6.07
C ARG A 9 -15.37 -15.73 6.54
N LYS A 10 -15.17 -14.66 7.34
CA LYS A 10 -16.22 -13.78 7.84
C LYS A 10 -16.83 -12.86 6.76
N LYS A 11 -16.18 -12.75 5.60
CA LYS A 11 -16.60 -11.87 4.50
C LYS A 11 -17.41 -12.58 3.39
N ARG A 12 -17.64 -13.89 3.51
CA ARG A 12 -18.49 -14.64 2.57
C ARG A 12 -19.93 -14.14 2.68
N GLY A 13 -20.63 -13.98 1.55
CA GLY A 13 -21.96 -13.37 1.49
C GLY A 13 -21.96 -11.84 1.41
N HIS A 14 -20.83 -11.17 1.63
CA HIS A 14 -20.72 -9.72 1.45
C HIS A 14 -20.47 -9.40 -0.04
N VAL A 15 -21.23 -8.45 -0.58
CA VAL A 15 -21.22 -8.09 -2.01
C VAL A 15 -19.82 -7.69 -2.53
N SER A 16 -18.98 -7.02 -1.73
CA SER A 16 -17.67 -6.51 -2.17
C SER A 16 -16.47 -7.00 -1.36
N ALA A 17 -16.66 -7.99 -0.47
CA ALA A 17 -15.64 -8.48 0.45
C ALA A 17 -14.91 -7.36 1.25
N GLY A 18 -15.57 -6.22 1.46
CA GLY A 18 -15.06 -5.08 2.21
C GLY A 18 -14.17 -4.11 1.42
N HIS A 19 -14.28 -4.03 0.09
CA HIS A 19 -13.54 -3.07 -0.75
C HIS A 19 -14.40 -1.89 -1.25
N GLY A 20 -15.49 -1.58 -0.53
CA GLY A 20 -16.48 -0.56 -0.94
C GLY A 20 -17.31 -0.97 -2.16
N ARG A 21 -18.37 -0.22 -2.47
CA ARG A 21 -19.24 -0.50 -3.65
C ARG A 21 -18.72 0.17 -4.93
N ILE A 22 -18.23 1.40 -4.81
CA ILE A 22 -17.88 2.28 -5.94
C ILE A 22 -16.39 2.13 -6.30
N GLY A 23 -15.50 2.30 -5.32
CA GLY A 23 -14.04 2.32 -5.55
C GLY A 23 -13.44 1.00 -6.05
N LYS A 24 -14.02 -0.15 -5.64
CA LYS A 24 -13.66 -1.54 -5.99
C LYS A 24 -12.17 -1.89 -5.87
N HIS A 25 -11.86 -3.19 -5.73
CA HIS A 25 -10.48 -3.64 -5.72
C HIS A 25 -9.91 -3.70 -7.14
N ARG A 26 -8.97 -2.80 -7.47
CA ARG A 26 -8.26 -2.78 -8.76
C ARG A 26 -6.82 -3.24 -8.58
N LYS A 27 -6.23 -3.85 -9.63
CA LYS A 27 -4.93 -4.55 -9.55
C LYS A 27 -3.77 -3.65 -9.11
N HIS A 28 -3.61 -2.47 -9.72
CA HIS A 28 -2.54 -1.51 -9.38
C HIS A 28 -3.00 -0.06 -9.63
N PRO A 29 -3.69 0.60 -8.68
CA PRO A 29 -4.21 1.95 -8.90
C PRO A 29 -3.13 3.04 -8.94
N GLY A 30 -1.96 2.82 -8.33
CA GLY A 30 -0.85 3.79 -8.26
C GLY A 30 0.47 3.33 -8.88
N GLY A 31 0.42 2.24 -9.67
CA GLY A 31 1.62 1.56 -10.18
C GLY A 31 2.04 0.36 -9.32
N ARG A 32 3.20 -0.21 -9.63
CA ARG A 32 3.79 -1.33 -8.89
C ARG A 32 4.89 -0.82 -7.98
N SER A 33 5.04 -1.46 -6.82
CA SER A 33 6.05 -1.12 -5.82
C SER A 33 6.15 0.39 -5.57
N ASN A 34 7.36 0.93 -5.45
CA ASN A 34 7.63 2.34 -5.14
C ASN A 34 7.78 3.22 -6.40
N ALA A 35 7.23 2.80 -7.55
CA ALA A 35 7.54 3.35 -8.88
C ALA A 35 7.18 4.84 -9.11
N ARG A 36 6.65 5.55 -8.12
CA ARG A 36 6.32 6.99 -8.21
C ARG A 36 6.63 7.75 -6.91
N GLY A 37 7.65 7.29 -6.18
CA GLY A 37 8.03 7.79 -4.85
C GLY A 37 8.32 9.30 -4.78
N MET A 38 8.89 9.89 -5.81
CA MET A 38 9.16 11.34 -5.87
C MET A 38 8.05 12.18 -6.52
N HIS A 39 7.06 11.54 -7.14
CA HIS A 39 5.99 12.24 -7.87
C HIS A 39 4.69 12.18 -7.05
N HIS A 40 3.77 11.24 -7.34
CA HIS A 40 2.49 11.19 -6.62
C HIS A 40 2.58 10.60 -5.22
N HIS A 41 3.61 9.81 -4.90
CA HIS A 41 3.78 9.21 -3.57
C HIS A 41 4.74 10.02 -2.67
N ARG A 42 5.16 11.22 -3.08
CA ARG A 42 6.14 12.05 -2.35
C ARG A 42 5.77 12.24 -0.89
N ILE A 43 4.50 12.54 -0.62
CA ILE A 43 3.97 12.75 0.73
C ILE A 43 4.21 11.53 1.66
N LEU A 44 4.15 10.31 1.12
CA LEU A 44 4.37 9.10 1.91
C LEU A 44 5.84 8.93 2.30
N PHE A 45 6.76 9.25 1.38
CA PHE A 45 8.19 9.14 1.62
C PHE A 45 8.71 10.26 2.51
N ASP A 46 8.28 11.49 2.29
CA ASP A 46 8.67 12.63 3.13
C ASP A 46 8.22 12.43 4.59
N LYS A 47 7.02 11.87 4.81
CA LYS A 47 6.45 11.71 6.15
C LYS A 47 7.05 10.55 6.94
N TYR A 48 7.24 9.40 6.31
CA TYR A 48 7.59 8.16 7.02
C TYR A 48 9.01 7.67 6.74
N HIS A 49 9.67 8.19 5.70
CA HIS A 49 10.99 7.71 5.26
C HIS A 49 11.90 8.88 4.85
N PRO A 50 12.24 9.79 5.79
CA PRO A 50 13.17 10.87 5.49
C PRO A 50 14.53 10.29 5.09
N GLY A 51 15.14 10.83 4.02
CA GLY A 51 16.42 10.34 3.49
C GLY A 51 16.35 9.04 2.68
N TYR A 52 15.16 8.49 2.40
CA TYR A 52 15.01 7.32 1.53
C TYR A 52 15.49 7.59 0.10
N PHE A 53 15.37 8.84 -0.34
CA PHE A 53 15.94 9.32 -1.60
C PHE A 53 17.10 10.27 -1.29
N GLY A 54 18.30 9.92 -1.76
CA GLY A 54 19.53 10.68 -1.56
C GLY A 54 20.71 9.77 -1.19
N LYS A 55 21.92 10.10 -1.65
CA LYS A 55 23.14 9.44 -1.17
C LYS A 55 23.50 10.04 0.19
N VAL A 56 23.61 9.20 1.20
CA VAL A 56 24.20 9.59 2.48
C VAL A 56 25.70 9.69 2.24
N VAL A 57 26.26 10.90 2.26
CA VAL A 57 27.72 11.05 2.27
C VAL A 57 28.18 10.74 3.69
N CYS A 58 29.09 9.78 3.83
CA CYS A 58 29.74 9.49 5.10
C CYS A 58 30.57 10.72 5.48
N PRO A 59 30.39 11.33 6.67
CA PRO A 59 31.34 12.32 7.14
C PRO A 59 32.64 11.56 7.46
N THR A 60 33.67 11.75 6.63
CA THR A 60 35.06 11.53 7.04
C THR A 60 35.43 12.55 8.11
#